data_AF-A0A7C4YHW3-F1
#
_entry.id   AF-A0A7C4YHW3-F1
#
_cell.length_a   1.000
_cell.length_b   1.000
_cell.length_c   1.000
_cell.angle_alpha   90.00
_cell.angle_beta   90.00
_cell.angle_gamma   90.00
#
_symmetry.space_group_name_H-M   'P 1'
#
loop_
_entity.id
_entity.type
_entity.pdbx_description
1 polymer ?
#
loop_
_entity_poly.entity_id
_entity_poly.type
_entity_poly.pdbx_seq_one_letter_code
_entity_poly.pdbx_strand_id
1 'polypeptide(L)'
;MRINKFLILVMVLSLFMFGEDFTPTIPEITEKEVLSVIPILKLEIELNNKYKEQSKSQYNTKKKLFEDIKSGKLDPLDLLKKFSKYVIIPEGVTYEPALSRALSIRGWDLTQDIEIPEEYRIYVNPIAVFTFGKEFPAINKKILGKNITNESFTEFFYNPWNGNDPSFKEMQELVRKTELFYSEKGFSVDRSMDGFSVFFKPRDINGDCIEDDIVGCVEPILKEIYDPAYKDVLKNALSHPMGPSITIEASDKLLEKIINPVDVVMGTENIKVKQLLKDAGLTEERYGEILGALLIAKDSSQNIEEEIPTLEFTPTTPEEKKAFEEYEKYVQMKKEEARVRKNNEKIYLKYKNELDPILEKIQRYYFKKNM
;
A
#
# COMPACT_ATOMS: atom_id res chain seq x y z
N MET A 1 0.74 2.56 -10.64
CA MET A 1 -0.19 3.59 -11.17
C MET A 1 -1.27 3.85 -10.11
N ARG A 2 -1.08 4.86 -9.25
CA ARG A 2 -1.90 5.11 -8.03
C ARG A 2 -2.31 6.58 -7.95
N ILE A 3 -3.18 7.05 -8.86
CA ILE A 3 -3.52 8.49 -8.99
C ILE A 3 -5.03 8.77 -8.77
N ASN A 4 -5.94 7.80 -8.87
CA ASN A 4 -7.38 8.13 -9.00
C ASN A 4 -8.12 8.46 -7.69
N LYS A 5 -7.72 7.93 -6.53
CA LYS A 5 -8.24 8.43 -5.23
C LYS A 5 -7.79 9.86 -4.95
N PHE A 6 -6.64 10.24 -5.52
CA PHE A 6 -6.07 11.57 -5.38
C PHE A 6 -6.86 12.58 -6.22
N LEU A 7 -7.38 12.23 -7.40
CA LEU A 7 -8.06 13.20 -8.27
C LEU A 7 -9.40 13.70 -7.70
N ILE A 8 -10.26 12.81 -7.19
CA ILE A 8 -11.55 13.20 -6.57
C ILE A 8 -11.29 13.92 -5.25
N LEU A 9 -10.33 13.43 -4.45
CA LEU A 9 -9.93 14.09 -3.21
C LEU A 9 -9.28 15.45 -3.49
N VAL A 10 -8.50 15.62 -4.56
CA VAL A 10 -7.87 16.88 -4.97
C VAL A 10 -8.90 17.85 -5.54
N MET A 11 -9.89 17.41 -6.32
CA MET A 11 -10.98 18.29 -6.78
C MET A 11 -11.83 18.79 -5.60
N VAL A 12 -12.14 17.91 -4.64
CA VAL A 12 -12.86 18.31 -3.43
C VAL A 12 -11.98 19.13 -2.49
N LEU A 13 -10.71 18.79 -2.30
CA LEU A 13 -9.77 19.61 -1.51
C LEU A 13 -9.48 20.95 -2.19
N SER A 14 -9.45 21.05 -3.52
CA SER A 14 -9.26 22.32 -4.22
C SER A 14 -10.44 23.27 -4.04
N LEU A 15 -11.63 22.74 -3.78
CA LEU A 15 -12.79 23.53 -3.34
C LEU A 15 -12.63 24.08 -1.91
N PHE A 16 -11.76 23.48 -1.08
CA PHE A 16 -11.57 23.85 0.33
C PHE A 16 -10.20 24.49 0.68
N MET A 17 -9.15 24.36 -0.15
CA MET A 17 -7.76 24.61 0.26
C MET A 17 -6.97 25.65 -0.55
N PHE A 18 -7.48 26.22 -1.65
CA PHE A 18 -6.74 27.24 -2.41
C PHE A 18 -7.38 28.62 -2.24
N GLY A 19 -6.77 29.42 -1.36
CA GLY A 19 -6.83 30.87 -1.43
C GLY A 19 -5.97 31.36 -2.60
N GLU A 20 -6.55 32.27 -3.38
CA GLU A 20 -5.93 33.06 -4.44
C GLU A 20 -5.69 32.30 -5.77
N ASP A 21 -6.48 32.67 -6.79
CA ASP A 21 -6.41 32.32 -8.23
C ASP A 21 -7.01 31.00 -8.77
N PHE A 22 -7.79 30.25 -7.99
CA PHE A 22 -8.75 29.29 -8.54
C PHE A 22 -10.15 29.65 -8.03
N THR A 23 -11.06 30.05 -8.91
CA THR A 23 -12.50 30.13 -8.62
C THR A 23 -13.17 28.86 -9.14
N PRO A 24 -13.18 27.76 -8.36
CA PRO A 24 -14.02 26.63 -8.73
C PRO A 24 -15.47 27.09 -8.58
N THR A 25 -16.07 27.47 -9.71
CA THR A 25 -17.50 27.74 -9.80
C THR A 25 -18.21 26.46 -9.41
N ILE A 26 -19.05 26.50 -8.39
CA ILE A 26 -19.82 25.34 -7.94
C ILE A 26 -20.64 24.87 -9.14
N PRO A 27 -20.51 23.61 -9.57
CA PRO A 27 -21.21 23.14 -10.75
C PRO A 27 -22.72 23.15 -10.45
N GLU A 28 -23.50 23.75 -11.36
CA GLU A 28 -24.96 23.66 -11.28
C GLU A 28 -25.35 22.21 -11.55
N ILE A 29 -26.15 21.65 -10.64
CA ILE A 29 -26.67 20.28 -10.75
C ILE A 29 -28.13 20.31 -11.17
N THR A 30 -28.55 19.28 -11.88
CA THR A 30 -29.95 19.08 -12.26
C THR A 30 -30.57 17.95 -11.45
N GLU A 31 -31.89 17.98 -11.32
CA GLU A 31 -32.65 16.90 -10.67
C GLU A 31 -32.41 15.53 -11.34
N LYS A 32 -32.29 15.51 -12.67
CA LYS A 32 -31.96 14.29 -13.42
C LYS A 32 -30.60 13.73 -13.03
N GLU A 33 -29.59 14.59 -12.91
CA GLU A 33 -28.25 14.20 -12.47
C GLU A 33 -28.28 13.63 -11.05
N VAL A 34 -29.01 14.27 -10.12
CA VAL A 34 -29.16 13.77 -8.75
C VAL A 34 -29.78 12.38 -8.71
N LEU A 35 -30.87 12.16 -9.46
CA LEU A 35 -31.51 10.85 -9.55
C LEU A 35 -30.59 9.78 -10.16
N SER A 36 -29.76 10.16 -11.13
CA SER A 36 -28.79 9.26 -11.75
C SER A 36 -27.62 8.88 -10.84
N VAL A 37 -27.15 9.80 -9.96
CA VAL A 37 -26.00 9.52 -9.09
C VAL A 37 -26.37 8.76 -7.83
N ILE A 38 -27.61 8.87 -7.31
CA ILE A 38 -28.06 8.12 -6.12
C ILE A 38 -27.76 6.62 -6.18
N PRO A 39 -28.11 5.86 -7.24
CA PRO A 39 -27.80 4.44 -7.32
C PRO A 39 -26.29 4.16 -7.37
N ILE A 40 -25.51 5.05 -7.98
CA ILE A 40 -24.03 4.95 -8.04
C ILE A 40 -23.44 5.11 -6.63
N LEU A 41 -23.86 6.15 -5.91
CA LEU A 41 -23.42 6.43 -4.54
C LEU A 41 -23.80 5.29 -3.57
N LYS A 42 -25.00 4.72 -3.72
CA LYS A 42 -25.43 3.54 -2.93
C LYS A 42 -24.53 2.33 -3.18
N LEU A 43 -24.20 2.05 -4.45
CA LEU A 43 -23.30 0.97 -4.82
C LEU A 43 -21.89 1.19 -4.28
N GLU A 44 -21.37 2.42 -4.35
CA GLU A 44 -20.06 2.76 -3.78
C GLU A 44 -20.01 2.55 -2.27
N ILE A 45 -21.08 2.87 -1.53
CA ILE A 45 -21.18 2.57 -0.10
C ILE A 45 -21.14 1.07 0.15
N GLU A 46 -21.87 0.27 -0.63
CA GLU A 46 -21.87 -1.19 -0.51
C GLU A 46 -20.47 -1.78 -0.77
N LEU A 47 -19.82 -1.33 -1.84
CA LEU A 47 -18.46 -1.75 -2.19
C LEU A 47 -17.45 -1.35 -1.12
N ASN A 48 -17.56 -0.13 -0.56
CA ASN A 48 -16.71 0.30 0.55
C ASN A 48 -16.91 -0.53 1.82
N ASN A 49 -18.16 -0.92 2.14
CA ASN A 49 -18.42 -1.80 3.28
C ASN A 49 -17.82 -3.18 3.06
N LYS A 50 -18.01 -3.78 1.88
CA LYS A 50 -17.39 -5.05 1.50
C LYS A 50 -15.88 -4.99 1.59
N TYR A 51 -15.27 -3.91 1.11
CA TYR A 51 -13.83 -3.69 1.22
C TYR A 51 -13.37 -3.59 2.68
N LYS A 52 -14.09 -2.86 3.55
CA LYS A 52 -13.76 -2.79 4.98
C LYS A 52 -13.87 -4.15 5.67
N GLU A 53 -14.93 -4.91 5.39
CA GLU A 53 -15.12 -6.26 5.91
C GLU A 53 -14.01 -7.20 5.42
N GLN A 54 -13.61 -7.09 4.15
CA GLN A 54 -12.49 -7.80 3.59
C GLN A 54 -11.17 -7.41 4.28
N SER A 55 -10.83 -6.12 4.38
CA SER A 55 -9.61 -5.68 5.07
C SER A 55 -9.56 -6.18 6.52
N LYS A 56 -10.71 -6.19 7.21
CA LYS A 56 -10.81 -6.76 8.56
C LYS A 56 -10.58 -8.28 8.56
N SER A 57 -11.15 -9.00 7.60
CA SER A 57 -10.94 -10.45 7.44
C SER A 57 -9.49 -10.79 7.10
N GLN A 58 -8.86 -10.03 6.19
CA GLN A 58 -7.45 -10.15 5.84
C GLN A 58 -6.56 -9.90 7.05
N TYR A 59 -6.82 -8.82 7.80
CA TYR A 59 -6.11 -8.53 9.05
C TYR A 59 -6.23 -9.69 10.05
N ASN A 60 -7.44 -10.20 10.28
CA ASN A 60 -7.64 -11.32 11.19
C ASN A 60 -6.91 -12.59 10.73
N THR A 61 -6.90 -12.86 9.43
CA THR A 61 -6.18 -14.00 8.84
C THR A 61 -4.67 -13.83 8.98
N LYS A 62 -4.15 -12.64 8.69
CA LYS A 62 -2.75 -12.26 8.88
C LYS A 62 -2.33 -12.38 10.34
N LYS A 63 -3.13 -11.86 11.27
CA LYS A 63 -2.93 -11.97 12.72
C LYS A 63 -2.92 -13.42 13.18
N LYS A 64 -3.87 -14.23 12.70
CA LYS A 64 -3.90 -15.66 13.02
C LYS A 64 -2.67 -16.39 12.50
N LEU A 65 -2.27 -16.13 11.25
CA LEU A 65 -1.07 -16.72 10.66
C LEU A 65 0.18 -16.36 11.47
N PHE A 66 0.31 -15.09 11.83
CA PHE A 66 1.36 -14.59 12.69
C PHE A 66 1.41 -15.32 14.05
N GLU A 67 0.28 -15.43 14.76
CA GLU A 67 0.22 -16.11 16.06
C GLU A 67 0.48 -17.63 15.94
N ASP A 68 -0.02 -18.27 14.87
CA ASP A 68 0.21 -19.69 14.60
C ASP A 68 1.71 -19.96 14.30
N ILE A 69 2.40 -19.08 13.56
CA ILE A 69 3.86 -19.16 13.34
C ILE A 69 4.61 -18.90 14.65
N LYS A 70 4.27 -17.82 15.36
CA LYS A 70 4.92 -17.41 16.61
C LYS A 70 4.84 -18.49 17.69
N SER A 71 3.70 -19.15 17.82
CA SER A 71 3.49 -20.27 18.77
C SER A 71 4.16 -21.58 18.34
N GLY A 72 4.68 -21.66 17.11
CA GLY A 72 5.25 -22.87 16.53
C GLY A 72 4.20 -23.91 16.10
N LYS A 73 2.91 -23.57 16.15
CA LYS A 73 1.81 -24.41 15.65
C LYS A 73 1.86 -24.57 14.14
N LEU A 74 2.37 -23.56 13.44
CA LEU A 74 2.58 -23.58 12.00
C LEU A 74 4.06 -23.36 11.69
N ASP A 75 4.65 -24.30 10.97
CA ASP A 75 6.01 -24.18 10.46
C ASP A 75 6.01 -23.49 9.08
N PRO A 76 6.87 -22.47 8.85
CA PRO A 76 6.92 -21.76 7.58
C PRO A 76 7.21 -22.67 6.37
N LEU A 77 8.08 -23.67 6.51
CA LEU A 77 8.42 -24.57 5.42
C LEU A 77 7.25 -25.48 5.03
N ASP A 78 6.54 -26.01 6.03
CA ASP A 78 5.35 -26.83 5.78
C ASP A 78 4.25 -26.04 5.07
N LEU A 79 4.10 -24.77 5.44
CA LEU A 79 3.14 -23.88 4.79
C LEU A 79 3.55 -23.59 3.34
N LEU A 80 4.81 -23.26 3.09
CA LEU A 80 5.29 -23.03 1.72
C LEU A 80 5.08 -24.27 0.85
N LYS A 81 5.41 -25.49 1.36
CA LYS A 81 5.19 -26.75 0.64
C LYS A 81 3.72 -27.06 0.38
N LYS A 82 2.81 -26.61 1.25
CA LYS A 82 1.37 -26.78 1.06
C LYS A 82 0.85 -25.95 -0.11
N PHE A 83 1.40 -24.75 -0.30
CA PHE A 83 0.93 -23.79 -1.31
C PHE A 83 1.78 -23.77 -2.59
N SER A 84 2.99 -24.33 -2.55
CA SER A 84 3.91 -24.39 -3.67
C SER A 84 4.56 -25.76 -3.79
N LYS A 85 4.49 -26.32 -5.01
CA LYS A 85 5.23 -27.54 -5.38
C LYS A 85 6.70 -27.27 -5.70
N TYR A 86 7.10 -26.00 -5.80
CA TYR A 86 8.44 -25.59 -6.23
C TYR A 86 9.41 -25.41 -5.05
N VAL A 87 9.01 -25.74 -3.83
CA VAL A 87 9.94 -25.78 -2.69
C VAL A 87 10.89 -26.97 -2.84
N ILE A 88 12.04 -26.71 -3.47
CA ILE A 88 13.09 -27.70 -3.77
C ILE A 88 14.37 -27.26 -3.08
N ILE A 89 15.02 -28.19 -2.38
CA ILE A 89 16.17 -27.92 -1.52
C ILE A 89 17.38 -28.75 -2.00
N PRO A 90 18.59 -28.17 -2.14
CA PRO A 90 19.79 -28.92 -2.46
C PRO A 90 20.13 -29.99 -1.42
N GLU A 91 20.86 -31.03 -1.81
CA GLU A 91 21.39 -31.99 -0.83
C GLU A 91 22.44 -31.32 0.07
N GLY A 92 22.51 -31.75 1.34
CA GLY A 92 23.52 -31.29 2.29
C GLY A 92 23.24 -29.96 2.98
N VAL A 93 22.06 -29.35 2.77
CA VAL A 93 21.60 -28.20 3.56
C VAL A 93 20.62 -28.64 4.65
N THR A 94 20.66 -27.93 5.77
CA THR A 94 19.83 -28.19 6.95
C THR A 94 18.81 -27.08 7.13
N TYR A 95 17.56 -27.43 7.40
CA TYR A 95 16.50 -26.48 7.72
C TYR A 95 16.64 -25.91 9.13
N GLU A 96 16.48 -24.59 9.28
CA GLU A 96 16.60 -23.85 10.54
C GLU A 96 15.21 -23.36 11.03
N PRO A 97 14.43 -24.18 11.75
CA PRO A 97 13.03 -23.87 12.07
C PRO A 97 12.88 -22.64 12.97
N ALA A 98 13.76 -22.47 13.96
CA ALA A 98 13.69 -21.32 14.87
C ALA A 98 13.95 -20.00 14.15
N LEU A 99 14.98 -19.97 13.29
CA LEU A 99 15.32 -18.80 12.50
C LEU A 99 14.27 -18.50 11.43
N SER A 100 13.74 -19.54 10.77
CA SER A 100 12.65 -19.44 9.80
C SER A 100 11.41 -18.79 10.41
N ARG A 101 11.01 -19.22 11.61
CA ARG A 101 9.90 -18.58 12.33
C ARG A 101 10.20 -17.13 12.64
N ALA A 102 11.37 -16.81 13.21
CA ALA A 102 11.70 -15.45 13.58
C ALA A 102 11.73 -14.50 12.38
N LEU A 103 12.33 -14.91 11.26
CA LEU A 103 12.31 -14.13 10.03
C LEU A 103 10.91 -14.03 9.42
N SER A 104 10.05 -15.03 9.62
CA SER A 104 8.70 -14.99 9.06
C SER A 104 7.79 -13.95 9.73
N ILE A 105 8.12 -13.49 10.93
CA ILE A 105 7.30 -12.55 11.72
C ILE A 105 8.09 -11.33 12.21
N ARG A 106 9.24 -11.04 11.56
CA ARG A 106 10.22 -9.99 11.91
C ARG A 106 9.63 -8.82 12.68
N GLY A 107 10.28 -8.46 13.79
CA GLY A 107 9.98 -7.21 14.48
C GLY A 107 8.69 -7.22 15.29
N TRP A 108 8.22 -8.40 15.72
CA TRP A 108 7.10 -8.49 16.66
C TRP A 108 7.41 -7.91 18.05
N ASP A 109 8.69 -7.79 18.39
CA ASP A 109 9.20 -7.13 19.61
C ASP A 109 9.53 -5.65 19.38
N LEU A 110 9.36 -5.10 18.16
CA LEU A 110 9.48 -3.67 17.93
C LEU A 110 8.33 -2.97 18.66
N THR A 111 8.64 -1.92 19.44
CA THR A 111 7.65 -0.96 19.90
C THR A 111 7.08 -0.28 18.67
N GLN A 112 5.95 -0.79 18.18
CA GLN A 112 5.30 -0.25 17.01
C GLN A 112 4.77 1.14 17.34
N ASP A 113 5.08 2.11 16.47
CA ASP A 113 4.52 3.44 16.59
C ASP A 113 3.00 3.35 16.70
N ILE A 114 2.46 3.93 17.77
CA ILE A 114 1.01 3.96 18.05
C ILE A 114 0.26 4.69 16.90
N GLU A 115 0.98 5.46 16.10
CA GLU A 115 0.47 6.19 14.93
C GLU A 115 0.26 5.30 13.68
N ILE A 116 0.92 4.14 13.58
CA ILE A 116 0.70 3.22 12.46
C ILE A 116 -0.63 2.50 12.68
N PRO A 117 -1.57 2.47 11.72
CA PRO A 117 -2.82 1.73 11.90
C PRO A 117 -2.58 0.24 12.18
N GLU A 118 -3.40 -0.36 13.03
CA GLU A 118 -3.22 -1.72 13.56
C GLU A 118 -3.11 -2.78 12.45
N GLU A 119 -3.74 -2.55 11.31
CA GLU A 119 -3.67 -3.42 10.13
C GLU A 119 -2.30 -3.47 9.44
N TYR A 120 -1.48 -2.43 9.60
CA TYR A 120 -0.11 -2.36 9.05
C TYR A 120 0.96 -2.74 10.08
N ARG A 121 0.56 -2.96 11.34
CA ARG A 121 1.45 -3.32 12.44
C ARG A 121 1.97 -4.75 12.37
N ILE A 122 1.20 -5.68 11.83
CA ILE A 122 1.60 -7.10 11.82
C ILE A 122 2.37 -7.40 10.54
N TYR A 123 3.67 -7.70 10.63
CA TYR A 123 4.44 -8.30 9.55
C TYR A 123 4.35 -9.83 9.65
N VAL A 124 3.96 -10.47 8.56
CA VAL A 124 4.09 -11.93 8.42
C VAL A 124 4.30 -12.29 6.97
N ASN A 125 5.39 -12.98 6.69
CA ASN A 125 5.71 -13.58 5.40
C ASN A 125 6.34 -14.96 5.66
N PRO A 126 5.75 -16.09 5.26
CA PRO A 126 6.38 -17.39 5.46
C PRO A 126 7.74 -17.46 4.75
N ILE A 127 8.81 -17.60 5.54
CA ILE A 127 10.20 -17.71 5.10
C ILE A 127 10.80 -18.98 5.70
N ALA A 128 11.31 -19.86 4.84
CA ALA A 128 12.11 -21.01 5.22
C ALA A 128 13.60 -20.72 4.99
N VAL A 129 14.41 -20.95 6.03
CA VAL A 129 15.85 -20.73 6.03
C VAL A 129 16.57 -22.07 6.09
N PHE A 130 17.57 -22.22 5.23
CA PHE A 130 18.45 -23.37 5.20
C PHE A 130 19.90 -22.93 5.29
N THR A 131 20.70 -23.72 6.00
CA THR A 131 22.13 -23.50 6.15
C THR A 131 22.93 -24.66 5.58
N PHE A 132 24.11 -24.35 5.05
CA PHE A 132 25.10 -25.37 4.69
C PHE A 132 25.93 -25.83 5.90
N GLY A 133 25.71 -25.27 7.09
CA GLY A 133 26.44 -25.64 8.31
C GLY A 133 27.91 -25.20 8.32
N LYS A 134 28.37 -24.47 7.29
CA LYS A 134 29.78 -24.12 7.08
C LYS A 134 30.03 -22.65 7.40
N GLU A 135 30.88 -22.39 8.37
CA GLU A 135 31.45 -21.05 8.59
C GLU A 135 32.63 -20.79 7.65
N PHE A 136 32.72 -19.55 7.14
CA PHE A 136 33.83 -19.14 6.28
C PHE A 136 34.71 -18.08 6.95
N PRO A 137 36.03 -18.34 7.14
CA PRO A 137 36.97 -17.38 7.72
C PRO A 137 37.05 -16.03 6.99
N ALA A 138 36.75 -16.01 5.69
CA ALA A 138 36.66 -14.79 4.91
C ALA A 138 35.62 -13.79 5.43
N ILE A 139 34.63 -14.22 6.22
CA ILE A 139 33.59 -13.33 6.76
C ILE A 139 34.14 -12.59 7.98
N ASN A 140 34.04 -11.26 7.97
CA ASN A 140 34.58 -10.38 9.01
C ASN A 140 33.73 -10.37 10.29
N LYS A 141 33.40 -11.55 10.83
CA LYS A 141 32.51 -11.71 12.00
C LYS A 141 32.96 -10.95 13.25
N LYS A 142 34.26 -10.67 13.35
CA LYS A 142 34.85 -9.87 14.43
C LYS A 142 34.31 -8.44 14.51
N ILE A 143 33.86 -7.86 13.38
CA ILE A 143 33.30 -6.49 13.33
C ILE A 143 32.02 -6.41 14.17
N LEU A 144 31.16 -7.44 14.07
CA LEU A 144 29.88 -7.50 14.78
C LEU A 144 30.05 -7.50 16.31
N GLY A 145 31.16 -8.03 16.81
CA GLY A 145 31.45 -8.13 18.24
C GLY A 145 30.55 -9.15 18.95
N LYS A 146 30.61 -9.17 20.29
CA LYS A 146 29.74 -10.04 21.13
C LYS A 146 28.33 -9.47 21.30
N ASN A 147 28.22 -8.14 21.32
CA ASN A 147 26.97 -7.40 21.42
C ASN A 147 26.85 -6.54 20.16
N ILE A 148 26.00 -6.95 19.23
CA ILE A 148 25.80 -6.25 17.96
C ILE A 148 25.07 -4.93 18.22
N THR A 149 25.65 -3.82 17.76
CA THR A 149 25.07 -2.47 17.81
C THR A 149 24.71 -2.00 16.41
N ASN A 150 23.99 -0.89 16.29
CA ASN A 150 23.71 -0.27 14.99
C ASN A 150 25.01 0.10 14.25
N GLU A 151 26.01 0.62 14.98
CA GLU A 151 27.30 0.97 14.38
C GLU A 151 28.05 -0.27 13.89
N SER A 152 28.15 -1.32 14.72
CA SER A 152 28.89 -2.53 14.33
C SER A 152 28.20 -3.29 13.21
N PHE A 153 26.86 -3.32 13.21
CA PHE A 153 26.08 -3.87 12.10
C PHE A 153 26.28 -3.07 10.81
N THR A 154 26.25 -1.73 10.87
CA THR A 154 26.48 -0.86 9.71
C THR A 154 27.89 -1.07 9.13
N GLU A 155 28.91 -1.12 9.98
CA GLU A 155 30.29 -1.38 9.55
C GLU A 155 30.41 -2.77 8.90
N PHE A 156 29.80 -3.80 9.49
CA PHE A 156 29.76 -5.14 8.93
C PHE A 156 29.00 -5.18 7.60
N PHE A 157 27.90 -4.43 7.46
CA PHE A 157 27.10 -4.39 6.24
C PHE A 157 27.92 -3.90 5.03
N TYR A 158 28.75 -2.88 5.23
CA TYR A 158 29.63 -2.31 4.20
C TYR A 158 30.94 -3.07 3.99
N ASN A 159 31.45 -3.75 5.03
CA ASN A 159 32.69 -4.53 4.94
C ASN A 159 32.57 -5.98 5.46
N PRO A 160 31.66 -6.79 4.86
CA PRO A 160 31.29 -8.10 5.41
C PRO A 160 32.36 -9.18 5.20
N TRP A 161 33.31 -9.02 4.27
CA TRP A 161 34.28 -10.06 3.93
C TRP A 161 35.68 -9.53 3.59
N ASN A 162 36.68 -10.39 3.80
CA ASN A 162 38.04 -10.26 3.33
C ASN A 162 38.23 -11.04 2.02
N GLY A 163 38.14 -10.34 0.89
CA GLY A 163 38.28 -10.96 -0.45
C GLY A 163 39.66 -11.57 -0.75
N ASN A 164 40.66 -11.28 0.08
CA ASN A 164 42.00 -11.87 -0.05
C ASN A 164 42.13 -13.24 0.66
N ASP A 165 41.15 -13.62 1.48
CA ASP A 165 41.15 -14.91 2.17
C ASP A 165 40.78 -16.04 1.16
N PRO A 166 41.53 -17.15 1.10
CA PRO A 166 41.25 -18.25 0.17
C PRO A 166 39.84 -18.84 0.30
N SER A 167 39.26 -18.82 1.51
CA SER A 167 37.91 -19.34 1.76
C SER A 167 36.83 -18.50 1.08
N PHE A 168 37.13 -17.27 0.64
CA PHE A 168 36.22 -16.46 -0.17
C PHE A 168 35.90 -17.13 -1.52
N LYS A 169 36.90 -17.73 -2.17
CA LYS A 169 36.69 -18.47 -3.43
C LYS A 169 35.86 -19.74 -3.21
N GLU A 170 36.08 -20.42 -2.09
CA GLU A 170 35.27 -21.59 -1.74
C GLU A 170 33.79 -21.23 -1.52
N MET A 171 33.53 -20.09 -0.89
CA MET A 171 32.18 -19.56 -0.68
C MET A 171 31.51 -19.23 -2.02
N GLN A 172 32.21 -18.52 -2.90
CA GLN A 172 31.71 -18.20 -4.25
C GLN A 172 31.41 -19.45 -5.06
N GLU A 173 32.25 -20.48 -4.95
CA GLU A 173 32.03 -21.77 -5.63
C GLU A 173 30.82 -22.52 -5.06
N LEU A 174 30.58 -22.45 -3.75
CA LEU A 174 29.38 -23.04 -3.13
C LEU A 174 28.10 -22.33 -3.60
N VAL A 175 28.11 -21.00 -3.66
CA VAL A 175 27.00 -20.20 -4.19
C VAL A 175 26.75 -20.55 -5.67
N ARG A 176 27.81 -20.64 -6.48
CA ARG A 176 27.74 -21.01 -7.90
C ARG A 176 27.17 -22.42 -8.11
N LYS A 177 27.53 -23.39 -7.28
CA LYS A 177 26.94 -24.75 -7.34
C LYS A 177 25.45 -24.73 -7.04
N THR A 178 25.03 -23.88 -6.10
CA THR A 178 23.62 -23.73 -5.72
C THR A 178 22.82 -23.03 -6.83
N GLU A 179 23.39 -22.00 -7.46
CA GLU A 179 22.86 -21.37 -8.68
C GLU A 179 22.62 -22.39 -9.80
N LEU A 180 23.61 -23.25 -10.08
CA LEU A 180 23.49 -24.30 -11.09
C LEU A 180 22.39 -25.29 -10.74
N PHE A 181 22.31 -25.72 -9.47
CA PHE A 181 21.24 -26.61 -9.02
C PHE A 181 19.84 -26.04 -9.33
N TYR A 182 19.58 -24.77 -9.02
CA TYR A 182 18.27 -24.17 -9.30
C TYR A 182 18.04 -24.00 -10.81
N SER A 183 19.06 -23.60 -11.56
CA SER A 183 18.98 -23.48 -13.02
C SER A 183 18.61 -24.82 -13.68
N GLU A 184 19.26 -25.91 -13.26
CA GLU A 184 18.98 -27.28 -13.74
C GLU A 184 17.60 -27.81 -13.33
N LYS A 185 17.03 -27.27 -12.24
CA LYS A 185 15.69 -27.62 -11.75
C LYS A 185 14.57 -26.74 -12.33
N GLY A 186 14.87 -25.94 -13.35
CA GLY A 186 13.86 -25.14 -14.06
C GLY A 186 13.52 -23.83 -13.37
N PHE A 187 14.47 -23.23 -12.64
CA PHE A 187 14.31 -21.89 -12.09
C PHE A 187 14.99 -20.86 -13.00
N SER A 188 14.45 -19.64 -13.03
CA SER A 188 15.25 -18.47 -13.40
C SER A 188 16.22 -18.19 -12.27
N VAL A 189 17.41 -17.74 -12.62
CA VAL A 189 18.44 -17.44 -11.64
C VAL A 189 19.12 -16.14 -12.05
N ASP A 190 19.08 -15.16 -11.16
CA ASP A 190 19.59 -13.80 -11.37
C ASP A 190 20.50 -13.41 -10.22
N ARG A 191 21.66 -12.82 -10.54
CA ARG A 191 22.58 -12.31 -9.52
C ARG A 191 22.14 -10.92 -9.05
N SER A 192 22.36 -10.64 -7.77
CA SER A 192 22.26 -9.29 -7.22
C SER A 192 23.21 -8.33 -7.95
N MET A 193 22.96 -7.02 -7.85
CA MET A 193 23.80 -6.00 -8.48
C MET A 193 25.25 -6.02 -8.00
N ASP A 194 25.48 -6.42 -6.74
CA ASP A 194 26.82 -6.60 -6.18
C ASP A 194 27.47 -7.94 -6.56
N GLY A 195 26.73 -8.82 -7.24
CA GLY A 195 27.18 -10.11 -7.78
C GLY A 195 27.30 -11.24 -6.75
N PHE A 196 26.96 -10.97 -5.49
CA PHE A 196 27.19 -11.88 -4.37
C PHE A 196 26.02 -12.81 -4.08
N SER A 197 24.79 -12.28 -4.10
CA SER A 197 23.59 -13.06 -3.86
C SER A 197 22.96 -13.54 -5.17
N VAL A 198 22.23 -14.64 -5.08
CA VAL A 198 21.58 -15.28 -6.22
C VAL A 198 20.10 -15.42 -5.93
N PHE A 199 19.26 -14.71 -6.66
CA PHE A 199 17.81 -14.86 -6.60
C PHE A 199 17.34 -15.91 -7.58
N PHE A 200 16.35 -16.71 -7.18
CA PHE A 200 15.75 -17.71 -8.04
C PHE A 200 14.22 -17.72 -7.94
N LYS A 201 13.58 -17.95 -9.09
CA LYS A 201 12.11 -18.07 -9.22
C LYS A 201 11.76 -19.25 -10.13
N PRO A 202 10.69 -20.00 -9.85
CA PRO A 202 10.31 -21.12 -10.70
C PRO A 202 9.89 -20.63 -12.09
N ARG A 203 10.15 -21.42 -13.13
CA ARG A 203 9.64 -21.18 -14.50
C ARG A 203 8.45 -22.08 -14.81
N ASP A 204 7.57 -21.60 -15.68
CA ASP A 204 6.49 -22.40 -16.25
C ASP A 204 6.98 -23.28 -17.42
N ILE A 205 6.06 -24.00 -18.05
CA ILE A 205 6.35 -24.88 -19.19
C ILE A 205 6.85 -24.11 -20.44
N ASN A 206 6.56 -22.81 -20.53
CA ASN A 206 6.98 -21.95 -21.62
C ASN A 206 8.35 -21.30 -21.36
N GLY A 207 8.90 -21.49 -20.16
CA GLY A 207 10.16 -20.91 -19.72
C GLY A 207 10.01 -19.52 -19.09
N ASP A 208 8.78 -19.06 -18.88
CA ASP A 208 8.47 -17.76 -18.27
C ASP A 208 8.52 -17.86 -16.74
N CYS A 209 9.00 -16.81 -16.08
CA CYS A 209 9.06 -16.76 -14.63
C CYS A 209 7.65 -16.77 -14.02
N ILE A 210 7.42 -17.67 -13.07
CA ILE A 210 6.18 -17.70 -12.28
C ILE A 210 6.33 -16.71 -11.13
N GLU A 211 5.93 -15.47 -11.35
CA GLU A 211 6.00 -14.41 -10.34
C GLU A 211 5.03 -14.63 -9.16
N ASP A 212 4.03 -15.48 -9.35
CA ASP A 212 2.87 -15.63 -8.47
C ASP A 212 3.03 -16.75 -7.42
N ASP A 213 4.26 -17.21 -7.20
CA ASP A 213 4.61 -18.39 -6.40
C ASP A 213 5.75 -18.05 -5.39
N ILE A 214 6.70 -18.94 -5.13
CA ILE A 214 7.83 -18.67 -4.24
C ILE A 214 8.91 -17.81 -4.91
N VAL A 215 9.64 -17.08 -4.07
CA VAL A 215 10.93 -16.48 -4.41
C VAL A 215 11.96 -17.08 -3.48
N GLY A 216 13.17 -17.34 -3.97
CA GLY A 216 14.26 -17.70 -3.09
C GLY A 216 15.53 -16.94 -3.39
N CYS A 217 16.42 -16.96 -2.41
CA CYS A 217 17.72 -16.32 -2.48
C CYS A 217 18.79 -17.26 -1.90
N VAL A 218 19.95 -17.29 -2.54
CA VAL A 218 21.19 -17.82 -1.97
C VAL A 218 22.03 -16.62 -1.58
N GLU A 219 22.19 -16.43 -0.29
CA GLU A 219 22.96 -15.30 0.26
C GLU A 219 24.27 -15.81 0.83
N PRO A 220 25.43 -15.27 0.43
CA PRO A 220 26.70 -15.65 1.03
C PRO A 220 26.75 -15.35 2.53
N ILE A 221 26.01 -14.33 2.95
CA ILE A 221 25.73 -13.94 4.33
C ILE A 221 24.31 -13.42 4.36
N LEU A 222 23.44 -14.08 5.13
CA LEU A 222 22.10 -13.59 5.43
C LEU A 222 22.22 -12.44 6.43
N LYS A 223 22.35 -11.19 5.98
CA LYS A 223 22.73 -10.05 6.84
C LYS A 223 21.62 -9.67 7.82
N GLU A 224 20.37 -9.84 7.40
CA GLU A 224 19.15 -9.43 8.11
C GLU A 224 19.02 -10.08 9.48
N ILE A 225 19.63 -11.25 9.69
CA ILE A 225 19.58 -11.94 10.98
C ILE A 225 20.51 -11.33 12.04
N TYR A 226 21.40 -10.44 11.63
CA TYR A 226 22.34 -9.72 12.49
C TYR A 226 21.92 -8.27 12.74
N ASP A 227 20.77 -7.84 12.21
CA ASP A 227 20.26 -6.48 12.42
C ASP A 227 19.76 -6.32 13.87
N PRO A 228 20.36 -5.44 14.68
CA PRO A 228 19.99 -5.22 16.07
C PRO A 228 18.59 -4.61 16.25
N ALA A 229 17.97 -4.07 15.19
CA ALA A 229 16.58 -3.65 15.22
C ALA A 229 15.62 -4.83 15.48
N TYR A 230 15.96 -6.04 15.00
CA TYR A 230 15.14 -7.24 15.14
C TYR A 230 15.71 -8.17 16.22
N LYS A 231 15.59 -7.77 17.48
CA LYS A 231 16.16 -8.50 18.64
C LYS A 231 15.70 -9.97 18.71
N ASP A 232 14.46 -10.23 18.34
CA ASP A 232 13.88 -11.56 18.29
C ASP A 232 14.57 -12.45 17.25
N VAL A 233 14.82 -11.91 16.05
CA VAL A 233 15.56 -12.59 14.99
C VAL A 233 16.99 -12.82 15.44
N LEU A 234 17.66 -11.79 15.94
CA LEU A 234 19.04 -11.86 16.38
C LEU A 234 19.24 -12.95 17.44
N LYS A 235 18.33 -13.05 18.41
CA LYS A 235 18.35 -14.09 19.45
C LYS A 235 18.28 -15.50 18.86
N ASN A 236 17.44 -15.71 17.84
CA ASN A 236 17.30 -17.01 17.18
C ASN A 236 18.40 -17.30 16.16
N ALA A 237 19.18 -16.29 15.77
CA ALA A 237 20.27 -16.38 14.81
C ALA A 237 21.65 -16.67 15.43
N LEU A 238 21.78 -16.65 16.76
CA LEU A 238 23.08 -16.79 17.44
C LEU A 238 23.82 -18.10 17.12
N SER A 239 23.09 -19.18 16.83
CA SER A 239 23.65 -20.46 16.43
C SER A 239 23.81 -20.63 14.92
N HIS A 240 23.31 -19.69 14.11
CA HIS A 240 23.38 -19.76 12.66
C HIS A 240 24.82 -19.49 12.20
N PRO A 241 25.46 -20.42 11.46
CA PRO A 241 26.83 -20.24 11.00
C PRO A 241 26.90 -19.09 10.00
N MET A 242 27.89 -18.23 10.16
CA MET A 242 28.18 -17.18 9.19
C MET A 242 28.76 -17.80 7.92
N GLY A 243 27.88 -17.98 6.93
CA GLY A 243 28.18 -18.56 5.64
C GLY A 243 26.96 -18.59 4.74
N PRO A 244 27.09 -19.17 3.52
CA PRO A 244 26.01 -19.23 2.56
C PRO A 244 24.76 -19.84 3.15
N SER A 245 23.63 -19.21 2.88
CA SER A 245 22.31 -19.59 3.36
C SER A 245 21.32 -19.52 2.22
N ILE A 246 20.30 -20.38 2.26
CA ILE A 246 19.20 -20.35 1.29
C ILE A 246 17.96 -19.88 2.02
N THR A 247 17.31 -18.86 1.47
CA THR A 247 15.98 -18.44 1.89
C THR A 247 14.98 -18.78 0.79
N ILE A 248 13.82 -19.29 1.17
CA ILE A 248 12.67 -19.47 0.28
C ILE A 248 11.47 -18.83 0.98
N GLU A 249 10.80 -17.93 0.28
CA GLU A 249 9.68 -17.16 0.82
C GLU A 249 8.50 -17.09 -0.15
N ALA A 250 7.33 -16.77 0.37
CA ALA A 250 6.17 -16.51 -0.47
C ALA A 250 6.35 -15.17 -1.20
N SER A 251 6.10 -15.12 -2.51
CA SER A 251 5.94 -13.83 -3.20
C SER A 251 4.70 -13.11 -2.68
N ASP A 252 4.59 -11.80 -2.95
CA ASP A 252 3.43 -10.99 -2.58
C ASP A 252 2.11 -11.65 -3.02
N LYS A 253 2.06 -12.22 -4.23
CA LYS A 253 0.87 -12.88 -4.78
C LYS A 253 0.60 -14.25 -4.15
N LEU A 254 1.64 -15.00 -3.78
CA LEU A 254 1.44 -16.26 -3.03
C LEU A 254 0.96 -15.96 -1.60
N LEU A 255 1.51 -14.92 -0.97
CA LEU A 255 1.08 -14.43 0.32
C LEU A 255 -0.38 -13.94 0.27
N GLU A 256 -0.77 -13.24 -0.80
CA GLU A 256 -2.17 -12.89 -1.05
C GLU A 256 -3.04 -14.15 -1.16
N LYS A 257 -2.64 -15.23 -1.83
CA LYS A 257 -3.42 -16.48 -1.84
C LYS A 257 -3.54 -17.13 -0.47
N ILE A 258 -2.53 -16.98 0.38
CA ILE A 258 -2.53 -17.48 1.76
C ILE A 258 -3.48 -16.66 2.64
N ILE A 259 -3.57 -15.34 2.43
CA ILE A 259 -4.31 -14.40 3.28
C ILE A 259 -5.72 -14.08 2.75
N ASN A 260 -5.91 -14.06 1.42
CA ASN A 260 -7.08 -13.55 0.72
C ASN A 260 -7.84 -14.67 0.00
N PRO A 261 -9.13 -14.91 0.34
CA PRO A 261 -9.95 -15.83 -0.42
C PRO A 261 -10.74 -15.21 -1.60
N VAL A 262 -10.83 -13.87 -1.77
CA VAL A 262 -11.67 -13.22 -2.82
C VAL A 262 -11.17 -11.82 -3.24
N ASP A 263 -11.27 -11.47 -4.53
CA ASP A 263 -10.97 -10.14 -5.09
C ASP A 263 -12.19 -9.19 -5.05
N VAL A 264 -12.04 -7.99 -4.48
CA VAL A 264 -13.05 -6.91 -4.55
C VAL A 264 -12.47 -5.69 -5.25
N VAL A 265 -13.03 -5.35 -6.42
CA VAL A 265 -12.68 -4.14 -7.19
C VAL A 265 -13.58 -2.98 -6.75
N MET A 266 -12.98 -1.86 -6.33
CA MET A 266 -13.68 -0.66 -5.83
C MET A 266 -13.77 0.47 -6.87
N GLY A 267 -14.70 1.41 -6.62
CA GLY A 267 -14.80 2.67 -7.35
C GLY A 267 -15.20 2.52 -8.82
N THR A 268 -14.80 3.49 -9.65
CA THR A 268 -15.12 3.53 -11.08
C THR A 268 -14.44 2.42 -11.87
N GLU A 269 -13.52 1.66 -11.28
CA GLU A 269 -12.96 0.45 -11.88
C GLU A 269 -13.90 -0.75 -11.78
N ASN A 270 -14.89 -0.69 -10.88
CA ASN A 270 -15.93 -1.69 -10.77
C ASN A 270 -16.85 -1.66 -12.00
N ILE A 271 -17.00 -2.82 -12.66
CA ILE A 271 -17.80 -2.96 -13.90
C ILE A 271 -19.24 -2.44 -13.72
N LYS A 272 -19.85 -2.64 -12.55
CA LYS A 272 -21.22 -2.16 -12.28
C LYS A 272 -21.27 -0.65 -12.13
N VAL A 273 -20.27 -0.03 -11.52
CA VAL A 273 -20.17 1.44 -11.42
C VAL A 273 -19.96 2.05 -12.81
N LYS A 274 -19.06 1.48 -13.64
CA LYS A 274 -18.87 1.90 -15.04
C LYS A 274 -20.16 1.83 -15.85
N GLN A 275 -20.90 0.74 -15.69
CA GLN A 275 -22.16 0.56 -16.40
C GLN A 275 -23.20 1.59 -15.97
N LEU A 276 -23.35 1.86 -14.66
CA LEU A 276 -24.28 2.87 -14.17
C LEU A 276 -23.90 4.29 -14.61
N LEU A 277 -22.62 4.65 -14.63
CA LEU A 277 -22.15 5.93 -15.17
C LEU A 277 -22.48 6.07 -16.66
N LYS A 278 -22.24 5.01 -17.43
CA LYS A 278 -22.57 4.96 -18.87
C LYS A 278 -24.07 5.08 -19.12
N ASP A 279 -24.90 4.36 -18.36
CA ASP A 279 -26.36 4.38 -18.47
C ASP A 279 -26.93 5.76 -18.07
N ALA A 280 -26.28 6.43 -17.13
CA ALA A 280 -26.59 7.80 -16.72
C ALA A 280 -26.10 8.87 -17.72
N GLY A 281 -25.25 8.51 -18.69
CA GLY A 281 -24.59 9.45 -19.59
C GLY A 281 -23.58 10.37 -18.89
N LEU A 282 -22.97 9.90 -17.80
CA LEU A 282 -22.04 10.66 -16.97
C LEU A 282 -20.59 10.22 -17.20
N THR A 283 -19.68 11.18 -17.25
CA THR A 283 -18.23 10.92 -17.12
C THR A 283 -17.86 10.80 -15.64
N GLU A 284 -16.73 10.19 -15.33
CA GLU A 284 -16.21 10.10 -13.96
C GLU A 284 -15.97 11.48 -13.34
N GLU A 285 -15.51 12.44 -14.16
CA GLU A 285 -15.29 13.83 -13.78
C GLU A 285 -16.60 14.53 -13.41
N ARG A 286 -17.63 14.44 -14.29
CA ARG A 286 -18.94 15.04 -14.02
C ARG A 286 -19.61 14.42 -12.80
N TYR A 287 -19.43 13.12 -12.58
CA TYR A 287 -19.89 12.46 -11.36
C TYR A 287 -19.24 13.05 -10.10
N GLY A 288 -17.91 13.28 -10.12
CA GLY A 288 -17.18 13.93 -9.04
C GLY A 288 -17.66 15.36 -8.76
N GLU A 289 -17.92 16.15 -9.82
CA GLU A 289 -18.50 17.49 -9.72
C GLU A 289 -19.87 17.50 -9.05
N ILE A 290 -20.77 16.60 -9.48
CA ILE A 290 -22.12 16.47 -8.91
C ILE A 290 -22.03 16.09 -7.43
N LEU A 291 -21.15 15.16 -7.07
CA LEU A 291 -20.93 14.79 -5.67
C LEU A 291 -20.43 15.97 -4.83
N GLY A 292 -19.45 16.72 -5.34
CA GLY A 292 -18.95 17.94 -4.69
C GLY A 292 -20.06 18.98 -4.46
N ALA A 293 -20.85 19.26 -5.50
CA ALA A 293 -21.99 20.18 -5.40
C ALA A 293 -23.07 19.72 -4.41
N LEU A 294 -23.33 18.42 -4.33
CA LEU A 294 -24.27 17.85 -3.36
C LEU A 294 -23.78 17.98 -1.91
N LEU A 295 -22.48 17.81 -1.66
CA LEU A 295 -21.88 18.02 -0.34
C LEU A 295 -21.95 19.49 0.08
N ILE A 296 -21.63 20.40 -0.84
CA ILE A 296 -21.75 21.86 -0.59
C ILE A 296 -23.21 22.25 -0.34
N ALA A 297 -24.14 21.76 -1.17
CA ALA A 297 -25.58 22.03 -0.99
C ALA A 297 -26.11 21.53 0.37
N LYS A 298 -25.64 20.36 0.82
CA LYS A 298 -25.93 19.85 2.15
C LYS A 298 -25.44 20.80 3.24
N ASP A 299 -24.18 21.24 3.18
CA ASP A 299 -23.59 22.09 4.21
C ASP A 299 -24.20 23.52 4.18
N SER A 300 -24.49 24.05 3.00
CA SER A 300 -25.21 25.33 2.82
C SER A 300 -26.62 25.28 3.40
N SER A 301 -27.33 24.16 3.30
CA SER A 301 -28.66 24.01 3.91
C SER A 301 -28.66 24.05 5.44
N GLN A 302 -27.48 23.97 6.07
CA GLN A 302 -27.29 23.96 7.52
C GLN A 302 -26.73 25.29 8.06
N ASN A 303 -26.23 26.18 7.20
CA ASN A 303 -25.62 27.46 7.57
C ASN A 303 -26.41 28.65 6.97
N ILE A 304 -26.39 29.79 7.66
CA ILE A 304 -27.14 31.01 7.27
C ILE A 304 -26.37 31.81 6.20
N GLU A 305 -27.14 32.47 5.33
CA GLU A 305 -26.77 33.19 4.10
C GLU A 305 -25.38 33.87 4.09
N GLU A 306 -24.58 33.58 3.05
CA GLU A 306 -23.41 34.38 2.70
C GLU A 306 -23.85 35.77 2.18
N GLU A 307 -23.23 36.83 2.70
CA GLU A 307 -23.45 38.19 2.21
C GLU A 307 -22.87 38.34 0.79
N ILE A 308 -23.75 38.69 -0.17
CA ILE A 308 -23.34 39.00 -1.53
C ILE A 308 -22.80 40.44 -1.54
N PRO A 309 -21.55 40.67 -1.99
CA PRO A 309 -20.97 42.01 -2.04
C PRO A 309 -21.78 42.95 -2.96
N THR A 310 -22.00 44.18 -2.50
CA THR A 310 -22.67 45.26 -3.25
C THR A 310 -21.65 46.17 -3.94
N LEU A 311 -22.08 46.82 -5.02
CA LEU A 311 -21.33 47.87 -5.71
C LEU A 311 -21.72 49.22 -5.09
N GLU A 312 -20.85 49.80 -4.26
CA GLU A 312 -21.16 51.02 -3.49
C GLU A 312 -20.25 52.22 -3.79
N PHE A 313 -19.53 52.24 -4.92
CA PHE A 313 -18.73 53.41 -5.29
C PHE A 313 -18.87 53.78 -6.76
N THR A 314 -18.72 55.07 -7.07
CA THR A 314 -18.70 55.59 -8.45
C THR A 314 -17.27 55.96 -8.82
N PRO A 315 -16.64 55.31 -9.82
CA PRO A 315 -15.25 55.57 -10.15
C PRO A 315 -15.06 56.94 -10.82
N THR A 316 -14.08 57.71 -10.37
CA THR A 316 -13.77 59.08 -10.82
C THR A 316 -12.45 59.21 -11.57
N THR A 317 -11.50 58.29 -11.35
CA THR A 317 -10.20 58.23 -12.04
C THR A 317 -10.10 57.07 -13.03
N PRO A 318 -9.18 57.11 -14.02
CA PRO A 318 -8.91 55.98 -14.92
C PRO A 318 -8.54 54.68 -14.19
N GLU A 319 -7.77 54.78 -13.10
CA GLU A 319 -7.37 53.66 -12.25
C GLU A 319 -8.56 53.08 -11.48
N GLU A 320 -9.43 53.93 -10.93
CA GLU A 320 -10.68 53.53 -10.28
C GLU A 320 -11.64 52.85 -11.26
N LYS A 321 -11.70 53.30 -12.52
CA LYS A 321 -12.54 52.66 -13.55
C LYS A 321 -12.10 51.22 -13.83
N LYS A 322 -10.81 50.97 -13.93
CA LYS A 322 -10.28 49.61 -14.15
C LYS A 322 -10.55 48.70 -12.94
N ALA A 323 -10.30 49.20 -11.73
CA ALA A 323 -10.61 48.46 -10.50
C ALA A 323 -12.11 48.20 -10.34
N PHE A 324 -12.95 49.16 -10.74
CA PHE A 324 -14.40 49.00 -10.76
C PHE A 324 -14.87 47.93 -11.75
N GLU A 325 -14.30 47.88 -12.96
CA GLU A 325 -14.60 46.83 -13.95
C GLU A 325 -14.21 45.42 -13.46
N GLU A 326 -13.07 45.28 -12.77
CA GLU A 326 -12.63 44.02 -12.17
C GLU A 326 -13.54 43.63 -10.99
N TYR A 327 -13.90 44.58 -10.13
CA TYR A 327 -14.81 44.36 -9.01
C TYR A 327 -16.24 44.05 -9.47
N GLU A 328 -16.72 44.67 -10.55
CA GLU A 328 -18.03 44.36 -11.14
C GLU A 328 -18.08 42.92 -11.64
N LYS A 329 -17.03 42.43 -12.32
CA LYS A 329 -16.92 41.02 -12.74
C LYS A 329 -16.96 40.08 -11.53
N TYR A 330 -16.25 40.42 -10.47
CA TYR A 330 -16.26 39.66 -9.22
C TYR A 330 -17.65 39.61 -8.57
N VAL A 331 -18.35 40.76 -8.47
CA VAL A 331 -19.71 40.83 -7.93
C VAL A 331 -20.70 40.03 -8.77
N GLN A 332 -20.61 40.07 -10.10
CA GLN A 332 -21.46 39.26 -10.98
C GLN A 332 -21.19 37.75 -10.81
N MET A 333 -19.93 37.35 -10.72
CA MET A 333 -19.54 35.97 -10.43
C MET A 333 -20.11 35.51 -9.08
N LYS A 334 -20.03 36.33 -8.03
CA LYS A 334 -20.58 36.00 -6.70
C LYS A 334 -22.11 35.90 -6.69
N LYS A 335 -22.80 36.74 -7.46
CA LYS A 335 -24.26 36.63 -7.65
C LYS A 335 -24.63 35.32 -8.34
N GLU A 336 -23.87 34.93 -9.36
CA GLU A 336 -24.11 33.68 -10.09
C GLU A 336 -23.79 32.45 -9.22
N GLU A 337 -22.69 32.47 -8.47
CA GLU A 337 -22.38 31.43 -7.47
C GLU A 337 -23.50 31.30 -6.42
N ALA A 338 -24.02 32.43 -5.90
CA ALA A 338 -25.13 32.42 -4.96
C ALA A 338 -26.42 31.86 -5.58
N ARG A 339 -26.71 32.19 -6.85
CA ARG A 339 -27.85 31.64 -7.60
C ARG A 339 -27.72 30.12 -7.73
N VAL A 340 -26.56 29.64 -8.18
CA VAL A 340 -26.29 28.21 -8.36
C VAL A 340 -26.35 27.47 -7.03
N ARG A 341 -25.75 28.01 -5.97
CA ARG A 341 -25.86 27.45 -4.60
C ARG A 341 -27.31 27.29 -4.16
N LYS A 342 -28.12 28.35 -4.27
CA LYS A 342 -29.55 28.31 -3.91
C LYS A 342 -30.33 27.29 -4.75
N ASN A 343 -30.01 27.15 -6.04
CA ASN A 343 -30.66 26.16 -6.90
C ASN A 343 -30.26 24.72 -6.51
N ASN A 344 -28.97 24.48 -6.31
CA ASN A 344 -28.43 23.19 -5.86
C ASN A 344 -28.99 22.80 -4.49
N GLU A 345 -29.09 23.74 -3.55
CA GLU A 345 -29.70 23.56 -2.23
C GLU A 345 -31.17 23.13 -2.36
N LYS A 346 -31.95 23.82 -3.21
CA LYS A 346 -33.34 23.47 -3.45
C LYS A 346 -33.49 22.04 -3.99
N ILE A 347 -32.62 21.64 -4.92
CA ILE A 347 -32.61 20.28 -5.47
C ILE A 347 -32.21 19.27 -4.38
N TYR A 348 -31.16 19.55 -3.61
CA TYR A 348 -30.74 18.71 -2.49
C TYR A 348 -31.87 18.53 -1.45
N LEU A 349 -32.52 19.62 -1.02
CA LEU A 349 -33.61 19.59 -0.03
C LEU A 349 -34.79 18.71 -0.49
N LYS A 350 -35.07 18.66 -1.79
CA LYS A 350 -36.11 17.78 -2.38
C LYS A 350 -35.78 16.29 -2.19
N TYR A 351 -34.50 15.93 -2.20
CA TYR A 351 -34.00 14.55 -2.08
C TYR A 351 -33.32 14.26 -0.73
N LYS A 352 -33.45 15.17 0.24
CA LYS A 352 -32.73 15.17 1.51
C LYS A 352 -32.78 13.82 2.23
N ASN A 353 -33.99 13.27 2.39
CA ASN A 353 -34.19 12.01 3.12
C ASN A 353 -33.43 10.82 2.51
N GLU A 354 -33.21 10.83 1.20
CA GLU A 354 -32.47 9.79 0.50
C GLU A 354 -30.96 10.09 0.45
N LEU A 355 -30.59 11.37 0.29
CA LEU A 355 -29.20 11.81 0.15
C LEU A 355 -28.46 11.89 1.49
N ASP A 356 -29.09 12.34 2.57
CA ASP A 356 -28.45 12.48 3.88
C ASP A 356 -27.71 11.21 4.35
N PRO A 357 -28.36 10.03 4.43
CA PRO A 357 -27.66 8.83 4.89
C PRO A 357 -26.56 8.35 3.92
N ILE A 358 -26.62 8.74 2.64
CA ILE A 358 -25.62 8.40 1.62
C ILE A 358 -24.41 9.32 1.77
N LEU A 359 -24.65 10.64 1.74
CA LEU A 359 -23.63 11.67 1.80
C LEU A 359 -22.89 11.63 3.14
N GLU A 360 -23.56 11.35 4.26
CA GLU A 360 -22.88 11.17 5.56
C GLU A 360 -21.87 10.02 5.55
N LYS A 361 -22.23 8.87 4.93
CA LYS A 361 -21.33 7.72 4.84
C LYS A 361 -20.15 8.03 3.92
N ILE A 362 -20.42 8.66 2.78
CA ILE A 362 -19.38 9.11 1.85
C ILE A 362 -18.45 10.11 2.51
N GLN A 363 -18.98 11.12 3.21
CA GLN A 363 -18.16 12.09 3.94
C GLN A 363 -17.24 11.39 4.95
N ARG A 364 -17.74 10.38 5.68
CA ARG A 364 -16.92 9.57 6.60
C ARG A 364 -15.85 8.74 5.90
N TYR A 365 -16.06 8.29 4.66
CA TYR A 365 -15.07 7.52 3.92
C TYR A 365 -13.96 8.40 3.34
N TYR A 366 -14.29 9.59 2.85
CA TYR A 366 -13.35 10.46 2.14
C TYR A 366 -12.67 11.52 3.00
N PHE A 367 -13.33 12.04 4.05
CA PHE A 367 -12.82 13.22 4.80
C PHE A 367 -12.39 12.95 6.24
N LYS A 368 -12.62 11.74 6.78
CA LYS A 368 -12.33 11.45 8.20
C LYS A 368 -10.86 11.13 8.51
N LYS A 369 -9.91 11.79 7.83
CA LYS A 369 -8.48 11.69 8.13
C LYS A 369 -7.85 12.94 8.76
N ASN A 370 -8.59 14.05 8.89
CA ASN A 370 -8.08 15.31 9.47
C ASN A 370 -9.09 16.00 10.41
N MET A 371 -9.50 15.34 11.49
CA MET A 371 -9.93 16.02 12.73
C MET A 371 -9.31 15.32 13.92
#